data_AF-A0A6L5QD29-F1
#
_entry.id   AF-A0A6L5QD29-F1
#
_cell.length_a   1.000
_cell.length_b   1.000
_cell.length_c   1.000
_cell.angle_alpha   90.00
_cell.angle_beta   90.00
_cell.angle_gamma   90.00
#
_symmetry.space_group_name_H-M   'P 1'
#
loop_
_entity.id
_entity.type
_entity.pdbx_description
1 polymer ?
#
loop_
_entity_poly.entity_id
_entity_poly.type
_entity_poly.pdbx_seq_one_letter_code
_entity_poly.pdbx_strand_id
1 'polypeptide(L)'
;MTSGCPISPRDIARHADVGLATLLRHFPTRESLSDALLRENLNALTQKARDLEASNPPDEALVSWFREGVAFVRSYSGVVALMASAHEDPESALYASCSAVRESGARLLSRAQAAFAPRGDYLLALMTSAILTK
;
A
#
# COMPACT_ATOMS: atom_id res chain seq x y z
N MET A 1 18.86 2.72 20.76
CA MET A 1 17.57 2.33 21.36
C MET A 1 16.73 3.58 21.55
N THR A 2 16.03 4.04 20.52
CA THR A 2 15.03 5.10 20.69
C THR A 2 13.67 4.42 20.73
N SER A 3 13.22 4.07 21.94
CA SER A 3 11.84 3.68 22.16
C SER A 3 10.97 4.90 21.83
N GLY A 4 10.48 4.97 20.59
CA GLY A 4 9.49 5.95 20.20
C GLY A 4 8.28 5.75 21.11
N CYS A 5 8.01 6.73 21.97
CA CYS A 5 6.82 6.71 22.81
C CYS A 5 5.59 6.51 21.88
N PRO A 6 4.71 5.54 22.15
CA PRO A 6 3.50 5.37 21.35
C PRO A 6 2.75 6.70 21.36
N ILE A 7 2.59 7.31 20.18
CA ILE A 7 1.93 8.60 20.03
C ILE A 7 0.53 8.51 20.65
N SER A 8 0.23 9.38 21.61
CA SER A 8 -1.07 9.35 22.28
C SER A 8 -2.17 9.83 21.33
N PRO A 9 -3.42 9.37 21.45
CA PRO A 9 -4.53 9.89 20.66
C PRO A 9 -4.72 11.42 20.78
N ARG A 10 -4.29 12.00 21.92
CA ARG A 10 -4.27 13.45 22.13
C ARG A 10 -3.22 14.13 21.26
N ASP A 11 -2.05 13.54 21.08
CA ASP A 11 -1.02 14.05 20.18
C ASP A 11 -1.45 13.95 18.72
N ILE A 12 -2.12 12.85 18.34
CA ILE A 12 -2.71 12.67 17.01
C ILE A 12 -3.78 13.75 16.76
N ALA A 13 -4.70 13.95 17.70
CA ALA A 13 -5.76 14.95 17.58
C ALA A 13 -5.18 16.36 17.41
N ARG A 14 -4.17 16.71 18.22
CA ARG A 14 -3.45 17.98 18.11
C ARG A 14 -2.73 18.13 16.76
N HIS A 15 -2.09 17.07 16.26
CA HIS A 15 -1.38 17.12 14.98
C HIS A 15 -2.34 17.24 13.79
N ALA A 16 -3.51 16.61 13.89
CA ALA A 16 -4.56 16.66 12.87
C ALA A 16 -5.48 17.88 12.99
N ASP A 17 -5.22 18.81 13.92
CA ASP A 17 -6.04 19.99 14.22
C ASP A 17 -7.53 19.65 14.46
N VAL A 18 -7.79 18.52 15.13
CA VAL A 18 -9.14 18.08 15.52
C VAL A 18 -9.29 17.97 17.03
N GLY A 19 -10.51 18.18 17.52
CA GLY A 19 -10.83 17.92 18.93
C GLY A 19 -10.69 16.43 19.28
N LEU A 20 -10.15 16.12 20.46
CA LEU A 20 -10.01 14.73 20.95
C LEU A 20 -11.36 14.00 20.99
N ALA A 21 -12.44 14.69 21.38
CA ALA A 21 -13.79 14.13 21.36
C ALA A 21 -14.26 13.80 19.94
N THR A 22 -13.87 14.58 18.94
CA THR A 22 -14.17 14.31 17.52
C THR A 22 -13.39 13.09 17.05
N LEU A 23 -12.09 13.01 17.35
CA LEU A 23 -11.26 11.86 17.00
C LEU A 23 -11.80 10.57 17.61
N LEU A 24 -12.10 10.57 18.93
CA LEU A 24 -12.60 9.38 19.63
C LEU A 24 -14.03 8.99 19.23
N ARG A 25 -14.86 9.93 18.75
CA ARG A 25 -16.18 9.60 18.18
C ARG A 25 -16.06 8.84 16.86
N HIS A 26 -15.10 9.20 16.00
CA HIS A 26 -14.87 8.54 14.72
C HIS A 26 -14.03 7.28 14.86
N PHE A 27 -13.10 7.27 15.81
CA PHE A 27 -12.18 6.17 16.08
C PHE A 27 -12.20 5.82 17.57
N PRO A 28 -13.22 5.06 18.02
CA PRO A 28 -13.38 4.72 19.43
C PRO A 28 -12.22 3.88 19.97
N THR A 29 -11.56 3.12 19.10
CA THR A 29 -10.43 2.26 19.44
C THR A 29 -9.19 2.61 18.62
N ARG A 30 -8.01 2.29 19.16
CA ARG A 30 -6.75 2.42 18.42
C ARG A 30 -6.73 1.57 17.14
N GLU A 31 -7.36 0.40 17.18
CA GLU A 31 -7.54 -0.47 16.01
C GLU A 31 -8.38 0.23 14.94
N SER A 32 -9.53 0.82 15.30
CA SER A 32 -10.38 1.53 14.33
C SER A 32 -9.66 2.71 13.64
N LEU A 33 -8.79 3.42 14.37
CA LEU A 33 -7.92 4.45 13.79
C LEU A 33 -6.86 3.84 12.86
N SER A 34 -6.25 2.73 13.28
CA SER A 34 -5.20 2.05 12.51
C SER A 34 -5.76 1.47 11.22
N ASP A 35 -6.93 0.84 11.26
CA ASP A 35 -7.64 0.32 10.09
C ASP A 35 -8.02 1.44 9.12
N ALA A 36 -8.46 2.59 9.63
CA ALA A 36 -8.76 3.74 8.78
C ALA A 36 -7.51 4.29 8.08
N LEU A 37 -6.39 4.39 8.79
CA LEU A 37 -5.12 4.82 8.23
C LEU A 37 -4.59 3.81 7.21
N LEU A 38 -4.65 2.51 7.51
CA LEU A 38 -4.23 1.45 6.60
C LEU A 38 -5.11 1.45 5.34
N ARG A 39 -6.42 1.56 5.50
CA ARG A 39 -7.36 1.70 4.37
C ARG A 39 -7.00 2.87 3.47
N GLU A 40 -6.72 4.04 4.04
CA GLU A 40 -6.32 5.22 3.28
C GLU A 40 -5.02 4.98 2.48
N ASN A 41 -4.00 4.42 3.12
CA ASN A 41 -2.74 4.11 2.45
C ASN A 41 -2.91 3.06 1.33
N LEU A 42 -3.70 2.01 1.55
CA LEU A 42 -4.01 0.99 0.54
C LEU A 42 -4.79 1.58 -0.64
N ASN A 43 -5.73 2.50 -0.36
CA ASN A 43 -6.47 3.23 -1.40
C ASN A 43 -5.53 4.14 -2.21
N ALA A 44 -4.62 4.84 -1.54
CA ALA A 44 -3.60 5.66 -2.20
C ALA A 44 -2.68 4.81 -3.09
N LEU A 45 -2.24 3.63 -2.62
CA LEU A 45 -1.44 2.71 -3.42
C LEU A 45 -2.21 2.17 -4.64
N THR A 46 -3.51 1.93 -4.49
CA THR A 46 -4.41 1.55 -5.60
C THR A 46 -4.57 2.69 -6.61
N GLN A 47 -4.74 3.93 -6.15
CA GLN A 47 -4.80 5.09 -7.03
C GLN A 47 -3.47 5.30 -7.77
N LYS A 48 -2.35 5.16 -7.07
CA LYS A 48 -1.01 5.26 -7.66
C LYS A 48 -0.81 4.24 -8.78
N ALA A 49 -1.34 3.02 -8.64
CA ALA A 49 -1.33 2.04 -9.72
C ALA A 49 -2.03 2.57 -10.97
N ARG A 50 -3.24 3.14 -10.83
CA ARG A 50 -4.01 3.71 -11.96
C ARG A 50 -3.25 4.85 -12.62
N ASP A 51 -2.65 5.73 -11.84
CA ASP A 51 -1.90 6.88 -12.35
C ASP A 51 -0.67 6.42 -13.15
N LEU A 52 0.06 5.43 -12.63
CA LEU A 52 1.23 4.83 -13.30
C LEU A 52 0.82 4.04 -14.56
N GLU A 53 -0.30 3.31 -14.52
CA GLU A 53 -0.86 2.62 -15.69
C GLU A 53 -1.14 3.59 -16.84
N ALA A 54 -1.62 4.80 -16.52
CA ALA A 54 -1.97 5.83 -17.49
C ALA A 54 -0.76 6.61 -18.03
N SER A 55 0.30 6.78 -17.23
CA SER A 55 1.39 7.71 -17.53
C SER A 55 2.74 7.06 -17.86
N ASN A 56 2.93 5.77 -17.58
CA ASN A 56 4.22 5.09 -17.74
C ASN A 56 4.17 3.87 -18.68
N PRO A 57 5.32 3.51 -19.29
CA PRO A 57 5.53 2.19 -19.88
C PRO A 57 5.22 1.05 -18.89
N PRO A 58 4.77 -0.13 -19.35
CA PRO A 58 4.34 -1.22 -18.48
C PRO A 58 5.36 -1.68 -17.41
N ASP A 59 6.64 -1.78 -17.76
CA ASP A 59 7.74 -2.11 -16.86
C ASP A 59 7.98 -1.03 -15.80
N GLU A 60 8.09 0.22 -16.23
CA GLU A 60 8.33 1.34 -15.32
C GLU A 60 7.17 1.50 -14.35
N ALA A 61 5.93 1.34 -14.82
CA ALA A 61 4.73 1.39 -13.99
C ALA A 61 4.77 0.31 -12.89
N LEU A 62 5.09 -0.93 -13.26
CA LEU A 62 5.17 -2.05 -12.32
C LEU A 62 6.28 -1.85 -11.28
N VAL A 63 7.49 -1.49 -11.72
CA VAL A 63 8.65 -1.29 -10.82
C VAL A 63 8.39 -0.12 -9.87
N SER A 64 7.86 1.00 -10.39
CA SER A 64 7.53 2.18 -9.57
C SER A 64 6.48 1.85 -8.53
N TRP A 65 5.41 1.14 -8.92
CA TRP A 65 4.37 0.73 -7.98
C TRP A 65 4.88 -0.23 -6.91
N PHE A 66 5.74 -1.19 -7.27
CA PHE A 66 6.37 -2.09 -6.30
C PHE A 66 7.27 -1.35 -5.31
N ARG A 67 8.02 -0.32 -5.74
CA ARG A 67 8.84 0.50 -4.85
C ARG A 67 7.97 1.20 -3.79
N GLU A 68 6.83 1.76 -4.19
CA GLU A 68 5.86 2.36 -3.26
C GLU A 68 5.26 1.33 -2.31
N GLY A 69 4.88 0.14 -2.82
CA GLY A 69 4.37 -0.96 -1.98
C GLY A 69 5.39 -1.43 -0.93
N VAL A 70 6.67 -1.54 -1.31
CA VAL A 70 7.76 -1.88 -0.37
C VAL A 70 7.95 -0.77 0.67
N ALA A 71 7.91 0.50 0.26
CA ALA A 71 8.01 1.63 1.20
C ALA A 71 6.85 1.65 2.21
N PHE A 72 5.63 1.34 1.76
CA PHE A 72 4.45 1.19 2.61
C PHE A 72 4.65 0.06 3.64
N VAL A 73 5.04 -1.14 3.18
CA VAL A 73 5.25 -2.29 4.08
C VAL A 73 6.35 -2.03 5.12
N ARG A 74 7.40 -1.30 4.75
CA ARG A 74 8.48 -0.92 5.68
C ARG A 74 8.02 0.11 6.71
N SER A 75 7.06 0.95 6.38
CA SER A 75 6.50 1.96 7.29
C SER A 75 5.56 1.37 8.33
N TYR A 76 4.93 0.23 8.03
CA TYR A 76 3.94 -0.41 8.90
C TYR A 76 4.37 -1.84 9.27
N SER A 77 5.09 -1.99 10.38
CA SER A 77 5.48 -3.31 10.89
C SER A 77 4.25 -4.20 11.12
N GLY A 78 4.25 -5.40 10.55
CA GLY A 78 3.14 -6.35 10.68
C GLY A 78 2.00 -6.15 9.68
N VAL A 79 2.05 -5.14 8.80
CA VAL A 79 0.99 -4.90 7.81
C VAL A 79 0.80 -6.06 6.85
N VAL A 80 1.87 -6.80 6.51
CA VAL A 80 1.76 -7.98 5.64
C VAL A 80 0.89 -9.06 6.28
N ALA A 81 1.05 -9.30 7.58
CA ALA A 81 0.23 -10.26 8.31
C ALA A 81 -1.23 -9.78 8.38
N LEU A 82 -1.45 -8.50 8.65
CA LEU A 82 -2.80 -7.91 8.65
C LEU A 82 -3.48 -8.01 7.28
N MET A 83 -2.76 -7.74 6.20
CA MET A 83 -3.28 -7.88 4.84
C MET A 83 -3.58 -9.34 4.49
N ALA A 84 -2.76 -10.28 4.95
CA ALA A 84 -3.01 -11.71 4.78
C ALA A 84 -4.28 -12.15 5.53
N SER A 85 -4.43 -11.76 6.79
CA SER A 85 -5.65 -12.05 7.57
C SER A 85 -6.89 -11.39 6.96
N ALA A 86 -6.79 -10.12 6.54
CA ALA A 86 -7.88 -9.40 5.89
C ALA A 86 -8.27 -10.01 4.55
N HIS A 87 -7.40 -10.79 3.90
CA HIS A 87 -7.75 -11.50 2.67
C HIS A 87 -8.66 -12.70 2.92
N GLU A 88 -8.49 -13.37 4.06
CA GLU A 88 -9.23 -14.55 4.46
C GLU A 88 -10.59 -14.21 5.11
N ASP A 89 -10.82 -12.94 5.46
CA ASP A 89 -12.02 -12.45 6.13
C ASP A 89 -12.73 -11.35 5.32
N PRO A 90 -13.81 -11.70 4.59
CA PRO A 90 -14.65 -10.73 3.85
C PRO A 90 -15.29 -9.64 4.72
N GLU A 91 -15.46 -9.87 6.02
CA GLU A 91 -16.05 -8.90 6.95
C GLU A 91 -15.00 -7.94 7.51
N SER A 92 -13.71 -8.16 7.21
CA SER A 92 -12.63 -7.26 7.62
C SER A 92 -12.82 -5.86 7.04
N ALA A 93 -12.62 -4.85 7.90
CA ALA A 93 -12.64 -3.44 7.50
C ALA A 93 -11.60 -3.08 6.41
N LEU A 94 -10.61 -3.96 6.18
CA LEU A 94 -9.55 -3.80 5.18
C LEU A 94 -9.75 -4.66 3.94
N TYR A 95 -10.72 -5.59 3.91
CA TYR A 95 -10.89 -6.58 2.84
C TYR A 95 -10.93 -5.93 1.45
N ALA A 96 -11.83 -4.95 1.26
CA ALA A 96 -12.03 -4.29 -0.02
C ALA A 96 -10.75 -3.58 -0.53
N SER A 97 -10.06 -2.84 0.35
CA SER A 97 -8.84 -2.13 -0.02
C SER A 97 -7.66 -3.10 -0.27
N CYS A 98 -7.56 -4.20 0.48
CA CYS A 98 -6.57 -5.24 0.22
C CYS A 98 -6.82 -5.92 -1.13
N SER A 99 -8.08 -6.23 -1.46
CA SER A 99 -8.43 -6.79 -2.78
C SER A 99 -8.08 -5.81 -3.91
N ALA A 100 -8.42 -4.52 -3.75
CA ALA A 100 -8.14 -3.51 -4.76
C ALA A 100 -6.63 -3.34 -5.04
N VAL A 101 -5.79 -3.34 -3.99
CA VAL A 101 -4.32 -3.30 -4.14
C VAL A 101 -3.82 -4.53 -4.90
N ARG A 102 -4.30 -5.73 -4.52
CA ARG A 102 -3.91 -6.99 -5.16
C ARG A 102 -4.31 -7.02 -6.63
N GLU A 103 -5.54 -6.63 -6.95
CA GLU A 103 -6.04 -6.55 -8.33
C GLU A 103 -5.25 -5.55 -9.17
N SER A 104 -4.88 -4.41 -8.58
CA SER A 104 -4.07 -3.40 -9.28
C SER A 104 -2.65 -3.89 -9.56
N GLY A 105 -2.01 -4.55 -8.60
CA GLY A 105 -0.73 -5.20 -8.81
C GLY A 105 -0.78 -6.29 -9.88
N ALA A 106 -1.84 -7.11 -9.87
CA ALA A 106 -2.05 -8.15 -10.88
C ALA A 106 -2.22 -7.55 -12.29
N ARG A 107 -2.98 -6.46 -12.44
CA ARG A 107 -3.14 -5.77 -13.72
C ARG A 107 -1.82 -5.21 -14.25
N LEU A 108 -1.06 -4.49 -13.40
CA LEU A 108 0.27 -3.98 -13.75
C LEU A 108 1.20 -5.11 -14.20
N LEU A 109 1.22 -6.22 -13.45
CA LEU A 109 2.02 -7.39 -13.78
C LEU A 109 1.63 -8.00 -15.13
N SER A 110 0.34 -8.22 -15.37
CA SER A 110 -0.16 -8.76 -16.64
C SER A 110 0.16 -7.84 -17.82
N ARG A 111 0.09 -6.51 -17.62
CA ARG A 111 0.41 -5.53 -18.67
C ARG A 111 1.88 -5.54 -19.03
N ALA A 112 2.75 -5.61 -18.02
CA ALA A 112 4.18 -5.80 -18.24
C ALA A 112 4.43 -7.16 -18.94
N GLN A 113 3.75 -8.23 -18.53
CA GLN A 113 3.87 -9.58 -19.14
C GLN A 113 3.58 -9.55 -20.62
N ALA A 114 2.49 -8.91 -21.04
CA ALA A 114 2.14 -8.77 -22.43
C ALA A 114 3.18 -7.98 -23.25
N ALA A 115 3.80 -6.95 -22.67
CA ALA A 115 4.80 -6.14 -23.35
C ALA A 115 6.13 -6.88 -23.61
N PHE A 116 6.49 -7.85 -22.74
CA PHE A 116 7.75 -8.59 -22.84
C PHE A 116 7.58 -10.06 -23.26
N ALA A 117 6.36 -10.57 -23.40
CA ALA A 117 6.07 -11.90 -23.95
C ALA A 117 6.79 -12.20 -25.28
N PRO A 118 7.00 -11.22 -26.20
CA PRO A 118 7.76 -11.47 -27.42
C PRO A 118 9.28 -11.66 -27.21
N ARG A 119 9.83 -11.33 -26.03
CA ARG A 119 11.28 -11.24 -25.78
C ARG A 119 11.87 -12.40 -24.97
N GLY A 120 11.07 -13.32 -24.45
CA GLY A 120 11.54 -14.54 -23.77
C GLY A 120 12.28 -14.36 -22.42
N ASP A 121 12.67 -13.14 -22.03
CA ASP A 121 13.53 -12.87 -20.87
C ASP A 121 12.86 -11.96 -19.83
N TYR A 122 11.77 -12.46 -19.22
CA TYR A 122 10.94 -11.66 -18.32
C TYR A 122 11.61 -11.35 -16.97
N LEU A 123 12.29 -12.33 -16.37
CA LEU A 123 12.90 -12.19 -15.04
C LEU A 123 14.19 -11.36 -15.09
N LEU A 124 15.00 -11.50 -16.15
CA LEU A 124 16.27 -10.79 -16.26
C LEU A 124 16.05 -9.28 -16.48
N ALA A 125 15.17 -8.90 -17.41
CA ALA A 125 14.88 -7.49 -17.70
C ALA A 125 14.29 -6.74 -16.49
N LEU A 126 13.41 -7.39 -15.72
CA LEU A 126 12.80 -6.80 -14.52
C LEU A 126 13.83 -6.58 -13.41
N MET A 127 14.74 -7.54 -13.21
CA MET A 127 15.83 -7.38 -12.25
C MET A 127 16.83 -6.31 -12.68
N THR A 128 17.16 -6.22 -13.98
CA THR A 128 18.06 -5.19 -14.51
C THR A 128 17.50 -3.78 -14.32
N SER A 129 16.20 -3.56 -14.59
CA SER A 129 15.54 -2.28 -14.36
C SER A 129 15.44 -1.90 -12.87
N ALA A 130 15.14 -2.88 -12.01
CA ALA A 130 15.07 -2.67 -10.57
C ALA A 130 16.44 -2.31 -9.94
N ILE A 131 17.55 -2.86 -10.46
CA ILE A 131 18.91 -2.69 -9.93
C ILE A 131 19.62 -1.44 -10.49
N LEU A 132 19.33 -1.01 -11.73
CA LEU A 132 20.04 0.10 -12.39
C LEU A 132 19.55 1.50 -12.02
N THR A 133 18.37 1.65 -11.43
CA THR A 133 17.87 2.97 -11.01
C THR A 133 18.42 3.32 -9.63
N LYS A 134 19.65 3.89 -9.63
CA LYS A 134 20.29 4.60 -8.52
C LYS A 134 19.70 5.99 -8.32
#